data_AF-A0A838S4G4-F1
#
_entry.id   AF-A0A838S4G4-F1
#
_cell.length_a   1.000
_cell.length_b   1.000
_cell.length_c   1.000
_cell.angle_alpha   90.00
_cell.angle_beta   90.00
_cell.angle_gamma   90.00
#
_symmetry.space_group_name_H-M   'P 1'
#
loop_
_entity.id
_entity.type
_entity.pdbx_description
1 polymer ?
#
loop_
_entity_poly.entity_id
_entity_poly.type
_entity_poly.pdbx_seq_one_letter_code
_entity_poly.pdbx_strand_id
1 'polypeptide(L)'
;MAVHPPRRRQLLPPSSQEQACRADEVEAWRAERTRREAELRPARLAAVRTGPSLRDLDAAADCGCGCHPRAADVDLHDGGPSCPCQKTPEERQQAWKELFEELEAMEPDPGIESGAAELAQRAKTLGVSAQWRLTAAPFVVTGHVDGRGFYLRERHGHYHVTVAPDDDAAADPWELPAERPTVDIAEGEEDDLTDVDGSFDPARALTVAVDAVRAFLARRECAHDQPRDEKHLFCSLCGVRLAEADRWRP
;
A
#
# COMPACT_ATOMS: atom_id res chain seq x y z
N MET A 1 -23.64 1.43 20.75
CA MET A 1 -22.65 1.32 19.65
C MET A 1 -23.15 2.16 18.50
N ALA A 2 -22.61 3.37 18.33
CA ALA A 2 -22.92 4.18 17.17
C ALA A 2 -22.17 3.58 15.98
N VAL A 3 -22.89 2.83 15.13
CA VAL A 3 -22.37 2.42 13.83
C VAL A 3 -22.25 3.72 13.04
N HIS A 4 -21.05 4.29 12.98
CA HIS A 4 -20.79 5.38 12.05
C HIS A 4 -21.21 4.86 10.67
N PRO A 5 -22.14 5.53 9.96
CA PRO A 5 -22.49 5.11 8.62
C PRO A 5 -21.19 5.11 7.81
N PRO A 6 -20.92 4.05 7.02
CA PRO A 6 -19.71 4.00 6.20
C PRO A 6 -19.63 5.31 5.41
N ARG A 7 -18.50 6.01 5.54
CA ARG A 7 -18.32 7.29 4.87
C ARG A 7 -18.27 6.99 3.38
N ARG A 8 -19.42 7.05 2.69
CA ARG A 8 -19.62 6.61 1.29
C ARG A 8 -18.65 7.18 0.25
N ARG A 9 -17.83 8.18 0.61
CA ARG A 9 -16.68 8.64 -0.20
C ARG A 9 -15.55 7.60 -0.28
N GLN A 10 -15.43 6.71 0.70
CA GLN A 10 -14.36 5.69 0.78
C GLN A 10 -14.39 4.70 -0.38
N LEU A 11 -15.54 4.52 -1.04
CA LEU A 11 -15.72 3.55 -2.13
C LEU A 11 -15.81 4.21 -3.50
N LEU A 12 -15.38 5.47 -3.68
CA LEU A 12 -15.31 6.10 -5.00
C LEU A 12 -13.84 6.10 -5.46
N PRO A 13 -13.55 5.70 -6.72
CA PRO A 13 -12.25 5.87 -7.33
C PRO A 13 -11.91 7.36 -7.31
N PRO A 14 -10.66 7.73 -7.00
CA PRO A 14 -10.19 9.08 -7.30
C PRO A 14 -10.42 9.36 -8.79
N SER A 15 -10.90 10.57 -9.09
CA SER A 15 -11.05 11.03 -10.46
C SER A 15 -9.71 11.03 -11.19
N SER A 16 -9.72 10.96 -12.53
CA SER A 16 -8.48 11.02 -13.32
C SER A 16 -7.65 12.28 -13.03
N GLN A 17 -8.31 13.39 -12.68
CA GLN A 17 -7.65 14.61 -12.25
C GLN A 17 -6.95 14.45 -10.89
N GLU A 18 -7.60 13.79 -9.92
CA GLU A 18 -7.00 13.50 -8.61
C GLU A 18 -5.82 12.53 -8.75
N GLN A 19 -5.94 11.50 -9.60
CA GLN A 19 -4.85 10.57 -9.88
C GLN A 19 -3.65 11.29 -10.52
N ALA A 20 -3.89 12.16 -11.51
CA ALA A 20 -2.83 12.97 -12.14
C ALA A 20 -2.18 13.95 -11.14
N CYS A 21 -2.99 14.66 -10.34
CA CYS A 21 -2.48 15.57 -9.31
C CYS A 21 -1.56 14.85 -8.32
N ARG A 22 -1.91 13.62 -7.91
CA ARG A 22 -1.08 12.82 -7.01
C ARG A 22 0.21 12.34 -7.69
N ALA A 23 0.15 11.96 -8.96
CA ALA A 23 1.36 11.62 -9.71
C ALA A 23 2.33 12.81 -9.75
N ASP A 24 1.81 14.01 -10.02
CA ASP A 24 2.58 15.26 -9.99
C ASP A 24 3.13 15.57 -8.59
N GLU A 25 2.33 15.38 -7.53
CA GLU A 25 2.76 15.55 -6.13
C GLU A 25 3.87 14.58 -5.74
N VAL A 26 3.78 13.31 -6.15
CA VAL A 26 4.81 12.30 -5.91
C VAL A 26 6.09 12.64 -6.66
N GLU A 27 5.99 13.08 -7.91
CA GLU A 27 7.14 13.55 -8.70
C GLU A 27 7.80 14.78 -8.05
N ALA A 28 6.99 15.76 -7.65
CA ALA A 28 7.47 16.96 -6.95
C ALA A 28 8.15 16.61 -5.62
N TRP A 29 7.56 15.71 -4.83
CA TRP A 29 8.16 15.23 -3.59
C TRP A 29 9.49 14.50 -3.84
N ARG A 30 9.57 13.65 -4.88
CA ARG A 30 10.82 12.98 -5.26
C ARG A 30 11.89 14.00 -5.66
N ALA A 31 11.54 14.97 -6.50
CA ALA A 31 12.45 16.02 -6.94
C ALA A 31 12.95 16.89 -5.78
N GLU A 32 12.05 17.27 -4.87
CA GLU A 32 12.39 17.99 -3.64
C GLU A 32 13.36 17.18 -2.76
N ARG A 33 13.06 15.89 -2.56
CA ARG A 33 13.91 15.01 -1.76
C ARG A 33 15.30 14.89 -2.37
N THR A 34 15.41 14.67 -3.68
CA THR A 34 16.70 14.62 -4.40
C THR A 34 17.47 15.93 -4.28
N ARG A 35 16.80 17.08 -4.40
CA ARG A 35 17.44 18.39 -4.24
C ARG A 35 17.98 18.56 -2.83
N ARG A 36 17.17 18.25 -1.81
CA ARG A 36 17.56 18.33 -0.39
C ARG A 36 18.71 17.38 -0.06
N GLU A 37 18.70 16.16 -0.60
CA GLU A 37 19.80 15.20 -0.44
C GLU A 37 21.09 15.75 -1.06
N ALA A 38 21.04 16.31 -2.26
CA ALA A 38 22.19 16.91 -2.93
C ALA A 38 22.76 18.13 -2.17
N GLU A 39 21.88 19.00 -1.64
CA GLU A 39 22.27 20.16 -0.83
C GLU A 39 22.96 19.74 0.49
N LEU A 40 22.47 18.69 1.15
CA LEU A 40 23.01 18.20 2.42
C LEU A 40 24.27 17.35 2.24
N ARG A 41 24.49 16.77 1.06
CA ARG A 41 25.57 15.81 0.80
C ARG A 41 26.97 16.28 1.25
N PRO A 42 27.43 17.51 0.97
CA PRO A 42 28.77 17.94 1.39
C PRO A 42 28.95 17.92 2.91
N ALA A 43 27.95 18.37 3.66
CA ALA A 43 27.98 18.37 5.13
C ALA A 43 27.96 16.93 5.68
N ARG A 44 27.17 16.04 5.07
CA ARG A 44 27.14 14.61 5.44
C ARG A 44 28.48 13.95 5.21
N LEU A 45 29.10 14.17 4.05
CA LEU A 45 30.42 13.62 3.73
C LEU A 45 31.52 14.14 4.69
N ALA A 46 31.47 15.42 5.05
CA ALA A 46 32.39 15.98 6.03
C ALA A 46 32.26 15.32 7.41
N ALA A 47 31.03 15.09 7.87
CA ALA A 47 30.77 14.44 9.14
C ALA A 47 31.15 12.94 9.13
N VAL A 48 30.85 12.21 8.06
CA VAL A 48 31.24 10.79 7.89
C VAL A 48 32.76 10.63 8.00
N ARG A 49 33.55 11.55 7.43
CA ARG A 49 35.03 11.53 7.51
C ARG A 49 35.58 11.68 8.93
N THR A 50 34.80 12.23 9.85
CA THR A 50 35.20 12.37 11.27
C THR A 50 34.74 11.21 12.14
N GLY A 51 33.96 10.28 11.57
CA GLY A 51 33.42 9.12 12.26
C GLY A 51 34.33 7.89 12.22
N PRO A 52 33.76 6.70 12.51
CA PRO A 52 34.48 5.42 12.45
C PRO A 52 35.01 5.13 11.05
N SER A 53 35.98 4.23 10.97
CA SER A 53 36.51 3.78 9.67
C SER A 53 35.43 3.03 8.89
N LEU A 54 35.06 3.55 7.71
CA LEU A 54 34.10 2.94 6.79
C LEU A 54 34.79 2.51 5.49
N ARG A 55 34.18 1.56 4.77
CA ARG A 55 34.72 1.04 3.51
C ARG A 55 34.46 2.01 2.35
N ASP A 56 33.28 2.63 2.32
CA ASP A 56 32.85 3.57 1.28
C ASP A 56 32.21 4.82 1.89
N LEU A 57 32.97 5.92 1.88
CA LEU A 57 32.56 7.20 2.45
C LEU A 57 31.49 7.91 1.61
N ASP A 58 31.48 7.69 0.30
CA ASP A 58 30.48 8.28 -0.59
C ASP A 58 29.14 7.57 -0.42
N ALA A 59 29.14 6.23 -0.40
CA ALA A 59 27.94 5.45 -0.09
C ALA A 59 27.37 5.78 1.30
N ALA A 60 28.24 6.04 2.29
CA ALA A 60 27.82 6.48 3.62
C ALA A 60 27.20 7.88 3.61
N ALA A 61 27.77 8.84 2.86
CA ALA A 61 27.23 10.19 2.72
C ALA A 61 25.87 10.21 2.00
N ASP A 62 25.65 9.26 1.11
CA ASP A 62 24.43 9.09 0.32
C ASP A 62 23.39 8.16 1.00
N CYS A 63 23.74 7.47 2.10
CA CYS A 63 22.85 6.50 2.75
C CYS A 63 21.58 7.16 3.34
N GLY A 64 20.39 6.76 2.88
CA GLY A 64 19.11 7.24 3.44
C GLY A 64 18.73 6.65 4.82
N CYS A 65 19.53 5.71 5.34
CA CYS A 65 19.28 4.96 6.56
C CYS A 65 19.26 5.80 7.86
N GLY A 66 19.72 7.05 7.82
CA GLY A 66 19.83 7.92 8.99
C GLY A 66 20.97 7.56 9.96
N CYS A 67 21.69 6.47 9.71
CA CYS A 67 22.83 6.00 10.50
C CYS A 67 24.06 6.88 10.31
N HIS A 68 24.16 7.54 9.15
CA HIS A 68 25.12 8.60 8.85
C HIS A 68 24.35 9.89 8.55
N PRO A 69 24.77 11.07 9.04
CA PRO A 69 26.09 11.42 9.59
C PRO A 69 26.16 11.48 11.12
N ARG A 70 25.21 10.87 11.86
CA ARG A 70 25.25 10.89 13.33
C ARG A 70 26.60 10.32 13.78
N ALA A 71 27.28 11.02 14.68
CA ALA A 71 28.56 10.56 15.23
C ALA A 71 28.32 9.17 15.82
N ALA A 72 28.93 8.14 15.20
CA ALA A 72 28.97 6.75 15.62
C ALA A 72 27.98 6.40 16.74
N ASP A 73 26.70 6.36 16.43
CA ASP A 73 25.77 5.71 17.34
C ASP A 73 26.10 4.23 17.23
N VAL A 74 26.95 3.73 18.13
CA VAL A 74 27.45 2.35 18.11
C VAL A 74 26.31 1.35 18.24
N ASP A 75 25.19 1.76 18.86
CA ASP A 75 24.00 0.93 18.99
C ASP A 75 23.26 0.81 17.65
N LEU A 76 23.45 1.76 16.73
CA LEU A 76 22.86 1.76 15.40
C LEU A 76 23.86 1.28 14.34
N HIS A 77 23.74 0.01 13.96
CA HIS A 77 24.62 -0.65 12.97
C HIS A 77 26.13 -0.58 13.32
N ASP A 78 26.50 -0.75 14.60
CA ASP A 78 27.90 -0.77 15.04
C ASP A 78 28.65 0.54 14.70
N GLY A 79 27.93 1.66 14.64
CA GLY A 79 28.50 2.95 14.23
C GLY A 79 28.74 3.07 12.72
N GLY A 80 28.14 2.20 11.90
CA GLY A 80 28.19 2.27 10.44
C GLY A 80 28.79 1.09 9.67
N PRO A 81 29.81 0.37 10.16
CA PRO A 81 30.43 -0.74 9.43
C PRO A 81 29.47 -1.88 9.08
N SER A 82 28.45 -2.14 9.90
CA SER A 82 27.44 -3.17 9.59
C SER A 82 26.27 -2.65 8.74
N CYS A 83 26.26 -1.36 8.41
CA CYS A 83 25.21 -0.75 7.60
C CYS A 83 25.18 -1.39 6.19
N PRO A 84 23.99 -1.65 5.61
CA PRO A 84 23.89 -2.23 4.27
C PRO A 84 24.63 -1.45 3.17
N CYS A 85 24.81 -0.13 3.32
CA CYS A 85 25.56 0.68 2.35
C CYS A 85 27.07 0.40 2.35
N GLN A 86 27.61 -0.26 3.38
CA GLN A 86 29.03 -0.62 3.50
C GLN A 86 29.32 -2.07 3.05
N LYS A 87 28.26 -2.85 2.77
CA LYS A 87 28.34 -4.24 2.33
C LYS A 87 28.50 -4.33 0.81
N THR A 88 29.29 -5.30 0.33
CA THR A 88 29.32 -5.65 -1.09
C THR A 88 27.96 -6.22 -1.55
N PRO A 89 27.67 -6.27 -2.86
CA PRO A 89 26.47 -6.96 -3.36
C PRO A 89 26.32 -8.39 -2.81
N GLU A 90 27.42 -9.15 -2.73
CA GLU A 90 27.45 -10.52 -2.22
C GLU A 90 27.19 -10.57 -0.71
N GLU A 91 27.84 -9.69 0.07
CA GLU A 91 27.60 -9.57 1.51
C GLU A 91 26.15 -9.15 1.81
N ARG A 92 25.55 -8.31 0.96
CA ARG A 92 24.11 -7.96 1.06
C ARG A 92 23.23 -9.16 0.75
N GLN A 93 23.52 -9.89 -0.33
CA GLN A 93 22.75 -11.09 -0.70
C GLN A 93 22.81 -12.13 0.41
N GLN A 94 24.00 -12.36 0.97
CA GLN A 94 24.20 -13.30 2.08
C GLN A 94 23.47 -12.84 3.34
N ALA A 95 23.58 -11.56 3.73
CA ALA A 95 22.86 -11.03 4.88
C ALA A 95 21.33 -11.10 4.70
N TRP A 96 20.83 -10.90 3.47
CA TRP A 96 19.42 -11.11 3.16
C TRP A 96 19.02 -12.57 3.33
N LYS A 97 19.85 -13.50 2.84
CA LYS A 97 19.61 -14.94 2.99
C LYS A 97 19.57 -15.35 4.46
N GLU A 98 20.53 -14.89 5.26
CA GLU A 98 20.59 -15.13 6.71
C GLU A 98 19.35 -14.58 7.42
N LEU A 99 18.94 -13.34 7.10
CA LEU A 99 17.72 -12.76 7.64
C LEU A 99 16.47 -13.59 7.29
N PHE A 100 16.35 -14.06 6.04
CA PHE A 100 15.23 -14.92 5.65
C PHE A 100 15.29 -16.29 6.32
N GLU A 101 16.46 -16.91 6.45
CA GLU A 101 16.64 -18.17 7.19
C GLU A 101 16.26 -17.99 8.68
N GLU A 102 16.62 -16.87 9.31
CA GLU A 102 16.22 -16.53 10.67
C GLU A 102 14.71 -16.29 10.78
N LEU A 103 14.11 -15.58 9.82
CA LEU A 103 12.66 -15.36 9.75
C LEU A 103 11.89 -16.67 9.53
N GLU A 104 12.40 -17.57 8.70
CA GLU A 104 11.82 -18.91 8.47
C GLU A 104 11.98 -19.83 9.68
N ALA A 105 13.07 -19.65 10.46
CA ALA A 105 13.31 -20.40 11.68
C ALA A 105 12.49 -19.90 12.87
N MET A 106 11.95 -18.68 12.80
CA MET A 106 11.00 -18.19 13.80
C MET A 106 9.67 -18.93 13.64
N GLU A 107 9.13 -19.39 14.77
CA GLU A 107 7.78 -19.96 14.77
C GLU A 107 6.79 -18.89 14.27
N PRO A 108 5.77 -19.29 13.50
CA PRO A 108 4.73 -18.36 13.07
C PRO A 108 4.15 -17.63 14.27
N ASP A 109 4.06 -16.30 14.16
CA ASP A 109 3.38 -15.52 15.19
C ASP A 109 1.92 -16.02 15.28
N PRO A 110 1.45 -16.45 16.46
CA PRO A 110 0.11 -17.01 16.61
C PRO A 110 -1.00 -16.03 16.22
N GLY A 111 -0.75 -14.72 16.30
CA GLY A 111 -1.64 -13.68 15.79
C GLY A 111 -1.72 -13.66 14.27
N ILE A 112 -0.59 -13.89 13.58
CA ILE A 112 -0.56 -14.01 12.11
C ILE A 112 -1.31 -15.27 11.65
N GLU A 113 -1.11 -16.41 12.32
CA GLU A 113 -1.82 -17.64 11.98
C GLU A 113 -3.34 -17.51 12.16
N SER A 114 -3.77 -16.95 13.30
CA SER A 114 -5.19 -16.70 13.56
C SER A 114 -5.78 -15.78 12.50
N GLY A 115 -5.12 -14.65 12.21
CA GLY A 115 -5.63 -13.70 11.21
C GLY A 115 -5.63 -14.25 9.78
N ALA A 116 -4.66 -15.11 9.41
CA ALA A 116 -4.68 -15.80 8.12
C ALA A 116 -5.86 -16.78 8.00
N ALA A 117 -6.17 -17.52 9.08
CA ALA A 117 -7.34 -18.41 9.12
C ALA A 117 -8.66 -17.61 9.05
N GLU A 118 -8.75 -16.48 9.75
CA GLU A 118 -9.89 -15.57 9.69
C GLU A 118 -10.09 -14.98 8.29
N LEU A 119 -9.00 -14.53 7.65
CA LEU A 119 -9.01 -14.07 6.27
C LEU A 119 -9.54 -15.16 5.32
N ALA A 120 -9.01 -16.38 5.43
CA ALA A 120 -9.42 -17.51 4.59
C ALA A 120 -10.91 -17.85 4.78
N GLN A 121 -11.38 -17.87 6.04
CA GLN A 121 -12.79 -18.09 6.35
C GLN A 121 -13.67 -16.96 5.80
N ARG A 122 -13.22 -15.71 5.90
CA ARG A 122 -13.93 -14.54 5.36
C ARG A 122 -14.00 -14.59 3.84
N ALA A 123 -12.90 -14.93 3.16
CA ALA A 123 -12.83 -15.09 1.71
C ALA A 123 -13.83 -16.15 1.23
N LYS A 124 -13.88 -17.29 1.92
CA LYS A 124 -14.87 -18.34 1.66
C LYS A 124 -16.31 -17.85 1.84
N THR A 125 -16.60 -17.11 2.91
CA THR A 125 -17.94 -16.53 3.15
C THR A 125 -18.34 -15.54 2.06
N LEU A 126 -17.40 -14.74 1.56
CA LEU A 126 -17.64 -13.74 0.52
C LEU A 126 -17.63 -14.32 -0.90
N GLY A 127 -17.18 -15.58 -1.07
CA GLY A 127 -17.07 -16.24 -2.37
C GLY A 127 -15.91 -15.72 -3.23
N VAL A 128 -14.82 -15.31 -2.60
CA VAL A 128 -13.65 -14.68 -3.26
C VAL A 128 -12.36 -15.44 -2.92
N SER A 129 -11.28 -15.16 -3.65
CA SER A 129 -9.93 -15.56 -3.23
C SER A 129 -9.22 -14.38 -2.58
N ALA A 130 -8.45 -14.64 -1.53
CA ALA A 130 -7.64 -13.63 -0.86
C ALA A 130 -6.40 -14.24 -0.20
N GLN A 131 -5.34 -13.45 -0.11
CA GLN A 131 -4.10 -13.79 0.56
C GLN A 131 -3.59 -12.59 1.36
N TRP A 132 -3.12 -12.84 2.58
CA TRP A 132 -2.43 -11.85 3.38
C TRP A 132 -0.95 -11.85 2.95
N ARG A 133 -0.52 -10.83 2.21
CA ARG A 133 0.84 -10.78 1.63
C ARG A 133 1.85 -10.21 2.59
N LEU A 134 1.50 -9.09 3.23
CA LEU A 134 2.36 -8.39 4.18
C LEU A 134 1.52 -8.04 5.41
N THR A 135 1.99 -8.46 6.58
CA THR A 135 1.26 -8.40 7.86
C THR A 135 1.55 -7.14 8.67
N ALA A 136 2.65 -6.45 8.37
CA ALA A 136 3.09 -5.20 8.98
C ALA A 136 3.23 -4.12 7.90
N ALA A 137 3.86 -2.97 8.17
CA ALA A 137 3.89 -1.85 7.23
C ALA A 137 4.79 -2.09 5.98
N PRO A 138 4.24 -2.16 4.75
CA PRO A 138 2.84 -1.92 4.39
C PRO A 138 1.94 -3.14 4.57
N PHE A 139 0.77 -2.98 5.19
CA PHE A 139 -0.19 -4.07 5.34
C PHE A 139 -0.85 -4.31 3.98
N VAL A 140 -0.85 -5.57 3.50
CA VAL A 140 -1.32 -5.90 2.15
C VAL A 140 -2.18 -7.16 2.11
N VAL A 141 -3.37 -7.03 1.54
CA VAL A 141 -4.25 -8.15 1.18
C VAL A 141 -4.45 -8.13 -0.34
N THR A 142 -4.15 -9.24 -1.02
CA THR A 142 -4.41 -9.39 -2.47
C THR A 142 -5.47 -10.45 -2.72
N GLY A 143 -6.09 -10.46 -3.90
CA GLY A 143 -7.10 -11.46 -4.20
C GLY A 143 -7.83 -11.24 -5.52
N HIS A 144 -8.91 -12.00 -5.71
CA HIS A 144 -9.81 -11.86 -6.86
C HIS A 144 -11.26 -11.79 -6.41
N VAL A 145 -11.99 -10.82 -6.96
CA VAL A 145 -13.42 -10.65 -6.75
C VAL A 145 -14.10 -10.68 -8.11
N ASP A 146 -14.97 -11.65 -8.34
CA ASP A 146 -15.80 -11.75 -9.54
C ASP A 146 -14.96 -11.68 -10.86
N GLY A 147 -13.78 -12.29 -10.85
CA GLY A 147 -12.85 -12.32 -11.99
C GLY A 147 -11.91 -11.11 -12.12
N ARG A 148 -12.03 -10.11 -11.23
CA ARG A 148 -11.13 -8.95 -11.15
C ARG A 148 -10.08 -9.14 -10.05
N GLY A 149 -8.80 -9.09 -10.42
CA GLY A 149 -7.70 -9.04 -9.47
C GLY A 149 -7.64 -7.71 -8.73
N PHE A 150 -7.32 -7.75 -7.44
CA PHE A 150 -7.20 -6.56 -6.58
C PHE A 150 -6.07 -6.68 -5.56
N TYR A 151 -5.64 -5.54 -5.05
CA TYR A 151 -4.97 -5.45 -3.76
C TYR A 151 -5.56 -4.32 -2.92
N LEU A 152 -5.55 -4.51 -1.60
CA LEU A 152 -5.66 -3.45 -0.62
C LEU A 152 -4.30 -3.27 0.03
N ARG A 153 -3.82 -2.03 0.07
CA ARG A 153 -2.56 -1.68 0.72
C ARG A 153 -2.76 -0.53 1.67
N GLU A 154 -2.46 -0.74 2.94
CA GLU A 154 -2.27 0.32 3.92
C GLU A 154 -0.78 0.67 4.01
N ARG A 155 -0.50 1.98 4.03
CA ARG A 155 0.80 2.49 4.46
C ARG A 155 0.68 3.91 5.01
N HIS A 156 1.23 4.11 6.20
CA HIS A 156 1.34 5.40 6.88
C HIS A 156 -0.01 6.03 7.25
N GLY A 157 -0.97 5.22 7.70
CA GLY A 157 -2.28 5.68 8.17
C GLY A 157 -3.34 5.74 7.08
N HIS A 158 -2.98 5.45 5.83
CA HIS A 158 -3.88 5.53 4.68
C HIS A 158 -3.85 4.21 3.89
N TYR A 159 -5.01 3.78 3.41
CA TYR A 159 -5.10 2.65 2.49
C TYR A 159 -5.71 3.03 1.15
N HIS A 160 -5.35 2.22 0.15
CA HIS A 160 -5.97 2.22 -1.17
C HIS A 160 -6.40 0.80 -1.54
N VAL A 161 -7.48 0.71 -2.31
CA VAL A 161 -7.86 -0.52 -3.02
C VAL A 161 -7.64 -0.28 -4.50
N THR A 162 -6.85 -1.14 -5.11
CA THR A 162 -6.43 -1.03 -6.50
C THR A 162 -6.82 -2.31 -7.23
N VAL A 163 -7.30 -2.17 -8.46
CA VAL A 163 -7.67 -3.30 -9.32
C VAL A 163 -6.78 -3.41 -10.54
N ALA A 164 -6.75 -4.63 -11.08
CA ALA A 164 -6.10 -4.94 -12.34
C ALA A 164 -6.63 -4.08 -13.50
N PRO A 165 -5.80 -3.77 -14.51
CA PRO A 165 -6.21 -3.05 -15.70
C PRO A 165 -7.31 -3.78 -16.48
N ASP A 166 -7.96 -3.04 -17.36
CA ASP A 166 -9.10 -3.56 -18.13
C ASP A 166 -8.72 -4.54 -19.23
N ASP A 167 -7.51 -4.40 -19.77
CA ASP A 167 -6.97 -5.31 -20.79
C ASP A 167 -6.53 -6.66 -20.22
N ASP A 168 -6.46 -6.77 -18.89
CA ASP A 168 -6.01 -7.96 -18.17
C ASP A 168 -6.63 -8.01 -16.76
N ALA A 169 -7.95 -8.11 -16.73
CA ALA A 169 -8.74 -8.02 -15.49
C ALA A 169 -8.37 -9.08 -14.43
N ALA A 170 -7.82 -10.22 -14.84
CA ALA A 170 -7.46 -11.32 -13.93
C ALA A 170 -6.01 -11.27 -13.44
N ALA A 171 -5.20 -10.28 -13.86
CA ALA A 171 -3.85 -10.11 -13.33
C ALA A 171 -3.88 -9.76 -11.83
N ASP A 172 -2.85 -10.17 -11.09
CA ASP A 172 -2.63 -9.65 -9.73
C ASP A 172 -2.00 -8.25 -9.84
N PRO A 173 -2.73 -7.15 -9.54
CA PRO A 173 -2.20 -5.81 -9.68
C PRO A 173 -1.00 -5.52 -8.75
N TRP A 174 -0.78 -6.35 -7.73
CA TRP A 174 0.37 -6.23 -6.83
C TRP A 174 1.68 -6.69 -7.49
N GLU A 175 1.59 -7.65 -8.40
CA GLU A 175 2.72 -8.28 -9.08
C GLU A 175 3.00 -7.67 -10.46
N LEU A 176 2.18 -6.70 -10.89
CA LEU A 176 2.37 -6.03 -12.17
C LEU A 176 3.60 -5.10 -12.16
N PRO A 177 4.32 -4.97 -13.28
CA PRO A 177 5.36 -3.97 -13.43
C PRO A 177 4.81 -2.56 -13.18
N ALA A 178 5.62 -1.68 -12.60
CA ALA A 178 5.21 -0.32 -12.23
C ALA A 178 4.76 0.54 -13.42
N GLU A 179 5.20 0.19 -14.63
CA GLU A 179 4.82 0.86 -15.88
C GLU A 179 3.43 0.45 -16.36
N ARG A 180 2.87 -0.65 -15.83
CA ARG A 180 1.54 -1.12 -16.21
C ARG A 180 0.50 -0.37 -15.39
N PRO A 181 -0.40 0.39 -16.02
CA PRO A 181 -1.37 1.19 -15.29
C PRO A 181 -2.34 0.29 -14.52
N THR A 182 -2.52 0.56 -13.24
CA THR A 182 -3.58 0.00 -12.40
C THR A 182 -4.62 1.07 -12.10
N VAL A 183 -5.77 0.68 -11.55
CA VAL A 183 -6.84 1.62 -11.24
C VAL A 183 -7.13 1.60 -9.74
N ASP A 184 -6.94 2.75 -9.08
CA ASP A 184 -7.37 2.93 -7.70
C ASP A 184 -8.88 3.15 -7.67
N ILE A 185 -9.58 2.36 -6.85
CA ILE A 185 -11.05 2.32 -6.83
C ILE A 185 -11.66 2.72 -5.48
N ALA A 186 -10.85 2.76 -4.43
CA ALA A 186 -11.25 3.17 -3.09
C ALA A 186 -10.03 3.62 -2.29
N GLU A 187 -10.28 4.43 -1.27
CA GLU A 187 -9.28 4.87 -0.30
C GLU A 187 -9.90 5.19 1.05
N GLY A 188 -9.09 5.17 2.09
CA GLY A 188 -9.51 5.56 3.44
C GLY A 188 -8.36 5.57 4.43
N GLU A 189 -8.72 5.55 5.71
CA GLU A 189 -7.78 5.66 6.83
C GLU A 189 -7.56 4.30 7.48
N GLU A 190 -6.42 4.08 8.13
CA GLU A 190 -6.09 2.82 8.81
C GLU A 190 -7.17 2.36 9.81
N ASP A 191 -7.85 3.31 10.45
CA ASP A 191 -8.97 3.08 11.38
C ASP A 191 -10.13 2.25 10.76
N ASP A 192 -10.26 2.25 9.43
CA ASP A 192 -11.25 1.43 8.74
C ASP A 192 -10.86 -0.07 8.72
N LEU A 193 -9.58 -0.38 8.94
CA LEU A 193 -8.97 -1.70 8.83
C LEU A 193 -8.60 -2.31 10.18
N THR A 194 -8.63 -1.53 11.26
CA THR A 194 -8.27 -1.98 12.60
C THR A 194 -9.48 -2.42 13.43
N ASP A 195 -9.25 -3.33 14.39
CA ASP A 195 -10.23 -3.68 15.42
C ASP A 195 -10.19 -2.69 16.61
N VAL A 196 -11.01 -2.93 17.63
CA VAL A 196 -11.15 -2.09 18.83
C VAL A 196 -9.88 -1.92 19.64
N ASP A 197 -8.90 -2.81 19.47
CA ASP A 197 -7.59 -2.76 20.13
C ASP A 197 -6.51 -2.04 19.29
N GLY A 198 -6.86 -1.57 18.09
CA GLY A 198 -5.96 -0.91 17.15
C GLY A 198 -5.09 -1.86 16.32
N SER A 199 -5.27 -3.18 16.45
CA SER A 199 -4.60 -4.15 15.59
C SER A 199 -5.28 -4.26 14.22
N PHE A 200 -4.52 -4.59 13.17
CA PHE A 200 -5.09 -4.81 11.84
C PHE A 200 -5.95 -6.07 11.82
N ASP A 201 -7.19 -5.93 11.34
CA ASP A 201 -8.11 -7.03 11.11
C ASP A 201 -8.13 -7.38 9.61
N PRO A 202 -7.49 -8.50 9.20
CA PRO A 202 -7.43 -8.89 7.79
C PRO A 202 -8.80 -9.29 7.21
N ALA A 203 -9.73 -9.81 8.03
CA ALA A 203 -11.08 -10.14 7.56
C ALA A 203 -11.90 -8.87 7.29
N ARG A 204 -11.72 -7.84 8.12
CA ARG A 204 -12.29 -6.51 7.89
C ARG A 204 -11.69 -5.85 6.66
N ALA A 205 -10.36 -5.86 6.52
CA ALA A 205 -9.70 -5.33 5.33
C ALA A 205 -10.20 -6.00 4.03
N LEU A 206 -10.34 -7.34 4.04
CA LEU A 206 -10.91 -8.06 2.91
C LEU A 206 -12.36 -7.63 2.60
N THR A 207 -13.17 -7.38 3.63
CA THR A 207 -14.56 -6.90 3.43
C THR A 207 -14.57 -5.56 2.72
N VAL A 208 -13.75 -4.61 3.19
CA VAL A 208 -13.61 -3.28 2.59
C VAL A 208 -13.18 -3.40 1.12
N ALA A 209 -12.17 -4.24 0.84
CA ALA A 209 -11.69 -4.44 -0.52
C ALA A 209 -12.76 -5.07 -1.44
N VAL A 210 -13.45 -6.12 -0.98
CA VAL A 210 -14.51 -6.79 -1.75
C VAL A 210 -15.68 -5.86 -2.04
N ASP A 211 -16.12 -5.08 -1.07
CA ASP A 211 -17.20 -4.11 -1.24
C ASP A 211 -16.80 -3.02 -2.24
N ALA A 212 -15.55 -2.54 -2.18
CA ALA A 212 -15.01 -1.59 -3.14
C ALA A 212 -15.00 -2.16 -4.57
N VAL A 213 -14.46 -3.37 -4.76
CA VAL A 213 -14.37 -4.00 -6.08
C VAL A 213 -15.76 -4.28 -6.66
N ARG A 214 -16.68 -4.82 -5.87
CA ARG A 214 -18.07 -5.06 -6.32
C ARG A 214 -18.79 -3.77 -6.67
N ALA A 215 -18.62 -2.72 -5.87
CA ALA A 215 -19.17 -1.41 -6.20
C ALA A 215 -18.57 -0.87 -7.50
N PHE A 216 -17.25 -1.00 -7.70
CA PHE A 216 -16.59 -0.61 -8.94
C PHE A 216 -17.16 -1.36 -10.16
N LEU A 217 -17.25 -2.69 -10.11
CA LEU A 217 -17.78 -3.52 -11.19
C LEU A 217 -19.25 -3.17 -11.50
N ALA A 218 -20.09 -3.07 -10.46
CA ALA A 218 -21.51 -2.72 -10.61
C ALA A 218 -21.71 -1.36 -11.28
N ARG A 219 -20.83 -0.38 -11.02
CA ARG A 219 -20.92 0.96 -11.63
C ARG A 219 -20.55 0.96 -13.10
N ARG A 220 -19.59 0.14 -13.50
CA ARG A 220 -19.15 0.03 -14.90
C ARG A 220 -20.19 -0.61 -15.79
N GLU A 221 -20.93 -1.57 -15.26
CA GLU A 221 -21.98 -2.27 -16.00
C GLU A 221 -23.32 -1.53 -15.97
N CYS A 222 -23.47 -0.53 -15.09
CA CYS A 222 -24.75 0.15 -14.92
C CYS A 222 -25.05 1.13 -16.06
N ALA A 223 -26.16 0.89 -16.75
CA ALA A 223 -26.69 1.83 -17.74
C ALA A 223 -27.24 3.12 -17.12
N HIS A 224 -27.55 3.13 -15.82
CA HIS A 224 -28.15 4.25 -15.11
C HIS A 224 -29.49 4.73 -15.71
N ASP A 225 -30.33 3.81 -16.21
CA ASP A 225 -31.61 4.10 -16.87
C ASP A 225 -32.73 4.59 -15.92
N GLN A 226 -32.37 4.92 -14.68
CA GLN A 226 -33.30 5.36 -13.66
C GLN A 226 -33.67 6.83 -13.88
N PRO A 227 -34.93 7.24 -13.63
CA PRO A 227 -35.33 8.65 -13.72
C PRO A 227 -34.47 9.53 -12.82
N ARG A 228 -33.94 10.63 -13.38
CA ARG A 228 -33.20 11.65 -12.62
C ARG A 228 -34.19 12.62 -11.97
N ASP A 229 -34.75 12.24 -10.82
CA ASP A 229 -35.62 13.12 -10.02
C ASP A 229 -35.11 13.30 -8.58
N GLU A 230 -35.72 14.23 -7.84
CA GLU A 230 -35.32 14.56 -6.46
C GLU A 230 -35.43 13.38 -5.47
N LYS A 231 -36.20 12.34 -5.81
CA LYS A 231 -36.38 11.14 -4.97
C LYS A 231 -35.33 10.07 -5.30
N HIS A 232 -34.70 10.16 -6.46
CA HIS A 232 -33.72 9.20 -6.96
C HIS A 232 -32.35 9.86 -7.17
N LEU A 233 -31.79 10.47 -6.11
CA LEU A 233 -30.46 11.09 -6.17
C LEU A 233 -29.33 10.08 -6.48
N PHE A 234 -29.54 8.79 -6.18
CA PHE A 234 -28.58 7.71 -6.41
C PHE A 234 -29.22 6.57 -7.21
N CYS A 235 -28.43 5.96 -8.07
CA CYS A 235 -28.78 4.72 -8.75
C CYS A 235 -28.98 3.61 -7.71
N SER A 236 -30.15 2.99 -7.69
CA SER A 236 -30.44 1.88 -6.76
C SER A 236 -29.65 0.61 -7.06
N LEU A 237 -29.06 0.49 -8.26
CA LEU A 237 -28.27 -0.68 -8.66
C LEU A 237 -26.80 -0.56 -8.27
N CYS A 238 -26.17 0.59 -8.55
CA CYS A 238 -24.72 0.75 -8.37
C CYS A 238 -24.33 1.83 -7.33
N GLY A 239 -25.33 2.50 -6.74
CA GLY A 239 -25.12 3.53 -5.72
C GLY A 239 -24.50 4.84 -6.22
N VAL A 240 -24.19 4.98 -7.51
CA VAL A 240 -23.68 6.23 -8.11
C VAL A 240 -24.72 7.32 -8.03
N ARG A 241 -24.29 8.54 -7.72
CA ARG A 241 -25.16 9.71 -7.78
C ARG A 241 -25.57 9.95 -9.23
N LEU A 242 -26.88 10.01 -9.53
CA LEU A 242 -27.35 10.12 -10.92
C LEU A 242 -26.89 11.41 -11.63
N ALA A 243 -26.56 12.45 -10.87
CA ALA A 243 -25.95 13.68 -11.39
C ALA A 243 -24.51 13.48 -11.91
N GLU A 244 -23.83 12.42 -11.49
CA GLU A 244 -22.45 12.08 -11.86
C GLU A 244 -22.39 10.88 -12.81
N ALA A 245 -23.52 10.22 -13.10
CA ALA A 245 -23.59 8.97 -13.86
C ALA A 245 -22.88 9.02 -15.22
N ASP A 246 -22.85 10.18 -15.88
CA ASP A 246 -22.21 10.35 -17.19
C ASP A 246 -20.67 10.26 -17.10
N ARG A 247 -20.06 10.43 -15.91
CA ARG A 247 -18.62 10.23 -15.66
C ARG A 247 -18.23 8.76 -15.50
N TRP A 248 -19.22 7.87 -15.37
CA TRP A 248 -19.05 6.45 -15.07
C TRP A 248 -19.31 5.55 -16.27
N ARG A 249 -19.76 6.13 -17.39
CA ARG A 249 -19.82 5.41 -18.66
C ARG A 249 -18.41 5.36 -19.27
N PRO A 250 -17.91 4.18 -19.64
CA PRO A 250 -16.62 4.05 -20.33
C PRO A 250 -16.62 4.75 -21.69
#